data_AF-J0LAX6-F1
#
_entry.id   AF-J0LAX6-F1
#
_cell.length_a   1.000
_cell.length_b   1.000
_cell.length_c   1.000
_cell.angle_alpha   90.00
_cell.angle_beta   90.00
_cell.angle_gamma   90.00
#
_symmetry.space_group_name_H-M   'P 1'
#
loop_
_entity.id
_entity.type
_entity.pdbx_description
1 polymer ?
#
loop_
_entity_poly.entity_id
_entity_poly.type
_entity_poly.pdbx_seq_one_letter_code
_entity_poly.pdbx_strand_id
1 'polypeptide(L)'
;MSPDAKDYENLTEREKIAYDKALSQLIFMDSLQTNNIIDNVNPFVTAPEINLVLVRQSFEEILHSQSYAVMVDSISSNSDEIYQLWRRDMMLKSKNDAIAKVYQDLAENPTKINFVKSLFANQILEGIYFYSGFAYIYALAKNGKMLGSSQMIKFINSSDFVQKCA
;
A
#
# COMPACT_ATOMS: atom_id res chain seq x y z
N MET A 1 -6.18 -17.98 18.54
CA MET A 1 -5.03 -17.91 17.61
C MET A 1 -5.61 -17.92 16.20
N SER A 2 -5.38 -16.85 15.43
CA SER A 2 -5.94 -16.68 14.08
C SER A 2 -5.61 -17.89 13.20
N PRO A 3 -6.54 -18.41 12.36
CA PRO A 3 -6.24 -19.45 11.37
C PRO A 3 -5.01 -19.12 10.52
N ASP A 4 -4.82 -17.84 10.21
CA ASP A 4 -3.72 -17.35 9.39
C ASP A 4 -2.33 -17.53 10.02
N ALA A 5 -2.20 -17.49 11.36
CA ALA A 5 -0.91 -17.73 12.01
C ALA A 5 -0.43 -19.17 11.77
N LYS A 6 -1.36 -20.13 11.82
CA LYS A 6 -1.07 -21.54 11.53
C LYS A 6 -0.82 -21.75 10.04
N ASP A 7 -1.58 -21.10 9.18
CA ASP A 7 -1.37 -21.18 7.73
C ASP A 7 0.01 -20.63 7.35
N TYR A 8 0.43 -19.52 7.98
CA TYR A 8 1.71 -18.87 7.77
C TYR A 8 2.90 -19.76 8.16
N GLU A 9 2.79 -20.51 9.27
CA GLU A 9 3.80 -21.51 9.67
C GLU A 9 3.90 -22.67 8.67
N ASN A 10 2.81 -23.01 8.00
CA ASN A 10 2.75 -24.11 7.03
C ASN A 10 3.05 -23.68 5.58
N LEU A 11 3.37 -22.39 5.35
CA LEU A 11 3.82 -21.92 4.04
C LEU A 11 5.19 -22.50 3.70
N THR A 12 5.39 -22.82 2.43
CA THR A 12 6.75 -23.11 1.94
C THR A 12 7.62 -21.86 2.09
N GLU A 13 8.93 -22.04 2.25
CA GLU A 13 9.86 -20.92 2.39
C GLU A 13 9.71 -19.89 1.25
N ARG A 14 9.47 -20.36 0.02
CA ARG A 14 9.24 -19.49 -1.14
C ARG A 14 7.92 -18.71 -1.05
N GLU A 15 6.84 -19.37 -0.63
CA GLU A 15 5.54 -18.72 -0.43
C GLU A 15 5.61 -17.67 0.68
N LYS A 16 6.34 -17.98 1.76
CA LYS A 16 6.56 -17.09 2.89
C LYS A 16 7.35 -15.84 2.48
N ILE A 17 8.48 -16.02 1.80
CA ILE A 17 9.29 -14.90 1.29
C ILE A 17 8.47 -14.00 0.35
N ALA A 18 7.69 -14.58 -0.56
CA ALA A 18 6.88 -13.80 -1.47
C ALA A 18 5.71 -13.09 -0.75
N TYR A 19 5.13 -13.71 0.27
CA TYR A 19 4.11 -13.09 1.13
C TYR A 19 4.68 -11.90 1.91
N ASP A 20 5.82 -12.08 2.57
CA ASP A 20 6.45 -11.02 3.36
C ASP A 20 6.85 -9.83 2.48
N LYS A 21 7.36 -10.09 1.27
CA LYS A 21 7.67 -9.03 0.29
C LYS A 21 6.42 -8.32 -0.22
N ALA A 22 5.35 -9.04 -0.52
CA ALA A 22 4.10 -8.45 -0.97
C ALA A 22 3.49 -7.55 0.12
N LEU A 23 3.45 -8.05 1.36
CA LEU A 23 2.92 -7.31 2.51
C LEU A 23 3.77 -6.08 2.83
N SER A 24 5.10 -6.21 2.84
CA SER A 24 6.03 -5.09 3.07
C SER A 24 5.88 -4.00 1.99
N GLN A 25 5.66 -4.40 0.73
CA GLN A 25 5.41 -3.45 -0.37
C GLN A 25 4.10 -2.69 -0.18
N LEU A 26 3.01 -3.37 0.17
CA LEU A 26 1.69 -2.75 0.41
C LEU A 26 1.75 -1.73 1.55
N ILE A 27 2.34 -2.11 2.70
CA ILE A 27 2.54 -1.23 3.86
C ILE A 27 3.29 0.05 3.48
N PHE A 28 4.36 -0.10 2.70
CA PHE A 28 5.18 1.04 2.28
C PHE A 28 4.41 2.00 1.37
N MET A 29 3.62 1.47 0.42
CA MET A 29 2.85 2.29 -0.51
C MET A 29 1.77 3.11 0.19
N ASP A 30 1.00 2.50 1.09
CA ASP A 30 -0.03 3.22 1.88
C ASP A 30 0.58 4.29 2.81
N SER A 31 1.77 4.00 3.36
CA SER A 31 2.53 4.98 4.16
C SER A 31 2.97 6.19 3.34
N LEU A 32 3.36 6.00 2.07
CA LEU A 32 3.70 7.12 1.18
C LEU A 32 2.46 7.94 0.83
N GLN A 33 1.33 7.29 0.55
CA GLN A 33 0.11 7.98 0.14
C GLN A 33 -0.48 8.85 1.22
N THR A 34 -0.46 8.37 2.47
CA THR A 34 -0.96 9.10 3.64
C THR A 34 -0.35 10.51 3.74
N ASN A 35 0.95 10.65 3.50
CA ASN A 35 1.64 11.94 3.60
C ASN A 35 1.54 12.74 2.28
N ASN A 36 1.71 12.05 1.14
CA ASN A 36 1.80 12.73 -0.15
C ASN A 36 0.51 13.48 -0.53
N ILE A 37 -0.65 12.88 -0.26
CA ILE A 37 -1.94 13.47 -0.67
C ILE A 37 -2.20 14.77 0.10
N ILE A 38 -1.95 14.77 1.41
CA ILE A 38 -2.18 15.93 2.27
C ILE A 38 -1.14 17.02 2.03
N ASP A 39 0.14 16.66 1.96
CA ASP A 39 1.24 17.64 1.97
C ASP A 39 1.57 18.18 0.58
N ASN A 40 1.47 17.35 -0.46
CA ASN A 40 1.96 17.71 -1.80
C ASN A 40 0.86 17.92 -2.84
N VAL A 41 -0.33 17.32 -2.68
CA VAL A 41 -1.42 17.41 -3.68
C VAL A 41 -2.48 18.42 -3.26
N ASN A 42 -3.02 18.27 -2.04
CA ASN A 42 -4.11 19.09 -1.51
C ASN A 42 -3.85 20.62 -1.58
N PRO A 43 -2.64 21.16 -1.31
CA PRO A 43 -2.40 22.60 -1.34
C PRO A 43 -2.59 23.26 -2.72
N PHE A 44 -2.53 22.49 -3.80
CA PHE A 44 -2.69 22.99 -5.17
C PHE A 44 -4.12 22.89 -5.69
N VAL A 45 -5.03 22.28 -4.92
CA VAL A 45 -6.42 22.07 -5.31
C VAL A 45 -7.30 23.16 -4.69
N THR A 46 -7.95 23.93 -5.55
CA THR A 46 -8.80 25.06 -5.15
C THR A 46 -10.28 24.70 -5.04
N ALA A 47 -10.69 23.54 -5.56
CA ALA A 47 -12.06 23.08 -5.54
C ALA A 47 -12.39 22.40 -4.19
N PRO A 48 -13.32 22.94 -3.38
CA PRO A 48 -13.59 22.42 -2.04
C PRO A 48 -14.14 20.99 -2.04
N GLU A 49 -14.90 20.62 -3.07
CA GLU A 49 -15.42 19.27 -3.26
C GLU A 49 -14.30 18.24 -3.48
N ILE A 50 -13.24 18.61 -4.18
CA ILE A 50 -12.08 17.73 -4.40
C ILE A 50 -11.25 17.63 -3.11
N ASN A 51 -11.07 18.73 -2.38
CA ASN A 51 -10.37 18.70 -1.09
C ASN A 51 -11.05 17.76 -0.09
N LEU A 52 -12.38 17.73 -0.06
CA LEU A 52 -13.14 16.79 0.76
C LEU A 52 -12.82 15.33 0.40
N VAL A 53 -12.76 15.01 -0.90
CA VAL A 53 -12.43 13.67 -1.39
C VAL A 53 -10.99 13.30 -1.04
N LEU A 54 -10.02 14.20 -1.23
CA LEU A 54 -8.61 13.94 -0.91
C LEU A 54 -8.38 13.69 0.60
N VAL A 55 -9.07 14.44 1.46
CA VAL A 55 -9.01 14.21 2.92
C VAL A 55 -9.65 12.88 3.29
N ARG A 56 -10.79 12.53 2.68
CA ARG A 56 -11.43 11.23 2.88
C ARG A 56 -10.52 10.08 2.43
N GLN A 57 -9.88 10.23 1.27
CA GLN A 57 -8.91 9.26 0.76
C GLN A 57 -7.75 9.08 1.74
N SER A 58 -7.13 10.17 2.19
CA SER A 58 -6.02 10.10 3.15
C SER A 58 -6.43 9.40 4.46
N PHE A 59 -7.67 9.58 4.91
CA PHE A 59 -8.20 8.85 6.06
C PHE A 59 -8.34 7.35 5.80
N GLU A 60 -8.77 6.95 4.60
CA GLU A 60 -8.82 5.52 4.21
C GLU A 60 -7.42 4.90 4.16
N GLU A 61 -6.40 5.60 3.66
CA GLU A 61 -5.02 5.07 3.64
C GLU A 61 -4.43 4.83 5.04
N ILE A 62 -4.82 5.67 6.00
CA ILE A 62 -4.45 5.46 7.41
C ILE A 62 -5.11 4.18 7.95
N LEU A 63 -6.37 3.94 7.60
CA LEU A 63 -7.07 2.70 7.97
C LEU A 63 -6.42 1.48 7.31
N HIS A 64 -6.01 1.57 6.04
CA HIS A 64 -5.28 0.51 5.35
C HIS A 64 -3.96 0.17 6.06
N SER A 65 -3.18 1.21 6.39
CA SER A 65 -1.93 1.06 7.16
C SER A 65 -2.16 0.40 8.52
N GLN A 66 -3.23 0.78 9.22
CA GLN A 66 -3.61 0.15 10.49
C GLN A 66 -4.03 -1.32 10.30
N SER A 67 -4.79 -1.64 9.26
CA SER A 67 -5.20 -3.01 8.93
C SER A 67 -3.99 -3.92 8.69
N TYR A 68 -2.95 -3.45 8.00
CA TYR A 68 -1.74 -4.25 7.85
C TYR A 68 -1.00 -4.46 9.17
N ALA A 69 -0.97 -3.46 10.06
CA ALA A 69 -0.33 -3.64 11.36
C ALA A 69 -0.99 -4.77 12.15
N VAL A 70 -2.34 -4.79 12.17
CA VAL A 70 -3.10 -5.89 12.77
C VAL A 70 -2.82 -7.23 12.08
N MET A 71 -2.70 -7.25 10.74
CA MET A 71 -2.35 -8.46 10.02
C MET A 71 -0.97 -9.00 10.42
N VAL A 72 0.06 -8.14 10.42
CA VAL A 72 1.45 -8.51 10.75
C VAL A 72 1.54 -9.05 12.18
N ASP A 73 0.93 -8.35 13.15
CA ASP A 73 0.94 -8.76 14.56
C ASP A 73 0.15 -10.05 14.80
N SER A 74 -0.81 -10.37 13.93
CA SER A 74 -1.60 -11.60 14.05
C SER A 74 -0.91 -12.85 13.50
N ILE A 75 0.07 -12.70 12.60
CA ILE A 75 0.72 -13.81 11.88
C ILE A 75 2.17 -14.06 12.28
N SER A 76 2.91 -13.02 12.68
CA SER A 76 4.34 -13.12 12.94
C SER A 76 4.66 -12.81 14.39
N SER A 77 5.52 -13.65 14.99
CA SER A 77 6.18 -13.34 16.26
C SER A 77 7.35 -12.37 16.11
N ASN A 78 7.74 -12.04 14.87
CA ASN A 78 8.86 -11.15 14.53
C ASN A 78 8.39 -10.08 13.51
N SER A 79 7.44 -9.25 13.94
CA SER A 79 6.84 -8.16 13.15
C SER A 79 7.90 -7.21 12.56
N ASP A 80 8.98 -6.95 13.31
CA ASP A 80 10.03 -6.00 12.93
C ASP A 80 10.76 -6.38 11.64
N GLU A 81 10.94 -7.67 11.36
CA GLU A 81 11.60 -8.09 10.12
C GLU A 81 10.79 -7.76 8.88
N ILE A 82 9.46 -7.90 8.95
CA ILE A 82 8.53 -7.56 7.86
C ILE A 82 8.50 -6.05 7.61
N TYR A 83 8.54 -5.25 8.68
CA TYR A 83 8.63 -3.79 8.56
C TYR A 83 9.98 -3.30 8.04
N GLN A 84 11.08 -4.04 8.25
CA GLN A 84 12.41 -3.63 7.78
C GLN A 84 12.76 -4.20 6.38
N LEU A 85 11.94 -5.11 5.85
CA LEU A 85 12.18 -5.78 4.58
C LEU A 85 12.30 -4.81 3.40
N TRP A 86 11.47 -3.76 3.34
CA TRP A 86 11.57 -2.71 2.30
C TRP A 86 12.89 -1.94 2.34
N ARG A 87 13.58 -1.87 3.48
CA ARG A 87 14.90 -1.22 3.60
C ARG A 87 16.04 -2.13 3.17
N ARG A 88 15.88 -3.45 3.31
CA ARG A 88 16.93 -4.46 3.04
C ARG A 88 16.89 -4.96 1.60
N ASP A 89 15.70 -5.08 1.00
CA ASP A 89 15.56 -5.53 -0.38
C ASP A 89 15.79 -4.36 -1.35
N MET A 90 16.94 -4.37 -2.03
CA MET A 90 17.32 -3.31 -2.98
C MET A 90 16.38 -3.19 -4.18
N MET A 91 15.66 -4.26 -4.54
CA MET A 91 14.73 -4.24 -5.67
C MET A 91 13.39 -3.62 -5.27
N LEU A 92 12.90 -3.88 -4.04
CA LEU A 92 11.75 -3.18 -3.48
C LEU A 92 12.08 -1.69 -3.30
N LYS A 93 13.26 -1.40 -2.73
CA LYS A 93 13.73 -0.03 -2.54
C LYS A 93 13.81 0.75 -3.85
N SER A 94 14.38 0.20 -4.92
CA SER A 94 14.51 0.95 -6.18
C SER A 94 13.17 1.31 -6.83
N LYS A 95 12.17 0.43 -6.74
CA LYS A 95 10.81 0.70 -7.20
C LYS A 95 10.15 1.81 -6.39
N ASN A 96 10.36 1.76 -5.08
CA ASN A 96 9.82 2.70 -4.11
C ASN A 96 10.45 4.09 -4.25
N ASP A 97 11.77 4.14 -4.43
CA ASP A 97 12.53 5.37 -4.68
C ASP A 97 12.08 6.07 -5.97
N ALA A 98 11.68 5.31 -7.00
CA ALA A 98 11.19 5.89 -8.25
C ALA A 98 9.90 6.71 -8.06
N ILE A 99 8.96 6.23 -7.24
CA ILE A 99 7.73 6.98 -6.95
C ILE A 99 8.00 8.09 -5.95
N ALA A 100 8.73 7.79 -4.88
CA ALA A 100 9.07 8.78 -3.86
C ALA A 100 9.78 9.99 -4.48
N LYS A 101 10.63 9.77 -5.50
CA LYS A 101 11.29 10.85 -6.25
C LYS A 101 10.29 11.76 -6.96
N VAL A 102 9.23 11.23 -7.57
CA VAL A 102 8.22 12.08 -8.24
C VAL A 102 7.51 12.99 -7.23
N TYR A 103 7.23 12.47 -6.03
CA TYR A 103 6.62 13.23 -4.95
C TYR A 103 7.58 14.28 -4.37
N GLN A 104 8.86 13.91 -4.20
CA GLN A 104 9.91 14.83 -3.77
C GLN A 104 10.15 15.96 -4.78
N ASP A 105 10.18 15.64 -6.08
CA ASP A 105 10.32 16.64 -7.15
C ASP A 105 9.17 17.66 -7.15
N LEU A 106 7.96 17.25 -6.75
CA LEU A 106 6.82 18.14 -6.57
C LEU A 106 6.98 19.02 -5.32
N ALA A 107 7.41 18.44 -4.19
CA ALA A 107 7.61 19.15 -2.93
C ALA A 107 8.71 20.22 -3.04
N GLU A 108 9.82 19.90 -3.71
CA GLU A 108 10.96 20.80 -3.89
C GLU A 108 10.72 21.85 -4.98
N ASN A 109 10.06 21.47 -6.08
CA ASN A 109 9.81 22.36 -7.22
C ASN A 109 8.37 22.22 -7.74
N PRO A 110 7.42 22.96 -7.14
CA PRO A 110 6.01 22.85 -7.44
C PRO A 110 5.65 23.54 -8.76
N THR A 111 6.00 22.90 -9.87
CA THR A 111 5.61 23.31 -11.22
C THR A 111 4.34 22.57 -11.65
N LYS A 112 3.57 23.17 -12.57
CA LYS A 112 2.38 22.51 -13.17
C LYS A 112 2.72 21.13 -13.77
N ILE A 113 3.91 20.99 -14.34
CA ILE A 113 4.38 19.73 -14.93
C ILE A 113 4.61 18.69 -13.84
N ASN A 114 5.28 19.05 -12.74
CA ASN A 114 5.53 18.13 -11.63
C ASN A 114 4.23 17.76 -10.91
N PHE A 115 3.28 18.69 -10.81
CA PHE A 115 1.96 18.41 -10.26
C PHE A 115 1.23 17.34 -11.09
N VAL A 116 1.16 17.51 -12.42
CA VAL A 116 0.54 16.52 -13.32
C VAL A 116 1.27 15.18 -13.26
N LYS A 117 2.61 15.17 -13.24
CA LYS A 117 3.38 13.94 -13.05
C LYS A 117 3.04 13.22 -11.75
N SER A 118 2.87 13.95 -10.65
CA SER A 118 2.46 13.39 -9.37
C SER A 118 1.08 12.76 -9.43
N LEU A 119 0.11 13.39 -10.12
CA LEU A 119 -1.22 12.80 -10.32
C LEU A 119 -1.16 11.48 -11.11
N PHE A 120 -0.36 11.42 -12.18
CA PHE A 120 -0.17 10.17 -12.93
C PHE A 120 0.58 9.11 -12.11
N ALA A 121 1.57 9.51 -11.31
CA ALA A 121 2.28 8.60 -10.41
C ALA A 121 1.33 8.01 -9.36
N ASN A 122 0.46 8.83 -8.77
CA ASN A 122 -0.60 8.39 -7.87
C ASN A 122 -1.51 7.36 -8.57
N GLN A 123 -2.01 7.66 -9.77
CA GLN A 123 -2.88 6.75 -10.51
C GLN A 123 -2.21 5.41 -10.84
N ILE A 124 -0.91 5.42 -11.17
CA ILE A 124 -0.13 4.20 -11.46
C ILE A 124 0.09 3.39 -10.18
N LEU A 125 0.42 4.06 -9.08
CA LEU A 125 0.60 3.42 -7.77
C LEU A 125 -0.70 2.70 -7.37
N GLU A 126 -1.82 3.44 -7.35
CA GLU A 126 -3.15 2.92 -7.01
C GLU A 126 -3.61 1.83 -7.97
N GLY A 127 -3.47 2.05 -9.28
CA GLY A 127 -4.06 1.18 -10.30
C GLY A 127 -3.26 -0.08 -10.60
N ILE A 128 -1.93 0.00 -10.60
CA ILE A 128 -1.05 -1.08 -11.06
C ILE A 128 -0.35 -1.76 -9.89
N TYR A 129 0.26 -0.97 -9.00
CA TYR A 129 1.14 -1.55 -7.98
C TYR A 129 0.36 -2.25 -6.87
N PHE A 130 -0.71 -1.63 -6.36
CA PHE A 130 -1.60 -2.27 -5.39
C PHE A 130 -2.25 -3.54 -5.95
N TYR A 131 -2.75 -3.48 -7.19
CA TYR A 131 -3.36 -4.64 -7.85
C TYR A 131 -2.38 -5.82 -7.99
N SER A 132 -1.11 -5.53 -8.28
CA SER A 132 -0.06 -6.55 -8.30
C SER A 132 0.16 -7.19 -6.92
N GLY A 133 0.10 -6.42 -5.84
CA GLY A 133 0.21 -6.93 -4.48
C GLY A 133 -0.98 -7.80 -4.08
N PHE A 134 -2.20 -7.33 -4.38
CA PHE A 134 -3.44 -8.04 -4.09
C PHE A 134 -3.54 -9.37 -4.83
N ALA A 135 -3.09 -9.42 -6.09
CA ALA A 135 -3.12 -10.63 -6.90
C ALA A 135 -2.38 -11.80 -6.23
N TYR A 136 -1.24 -11.54 -5.58
CA TYR A 136 -0.48 -12.58 -4.89
C TYR A 136 -1.23 -13.11 -3.66
N ILE A 137 -1.79 -12.22 -2.84
CA ILE A 137 -2.55 -12.60 -1.65
C ILE A 137 -3.81 -13.40 -2.03
N TYR A 138 -4.50 -12.99 -3.10
CA TYR A 138 -5.65 -13.73 -3.63
C TYR A 138 -5.26 -15.09 -4.23
N ALA A 139 -4.06 -15.23 -4.81
CA ALA A 139 -3.56 -16.51 -5.29
C ALA A 139 -3.35 -17.52 -4.15
N LEU A 140 -2.84 -17.08 -3.00
CA LEU A 140 -2.73 -17.91 -1.80
C LEU A 140 -4.12 -18.32 -1.27
N ALA A 141 -5.05 -17.38 -1.22
CA ALA A 141 -6.42 -17.65 -0.78
C ALA A 141 -7.16 -18.63 -1.69
N LYS A 142 -6.92 -18.58 -3.00
CA LYS A 142 -7.47 -19.56 -3.96
C LYS A 142 -6.98 -20.99 -3.66
N ASN A 143 -5.79 -21.14 -3.10
CA ASN A 143 -5.25 -22.42 -2.64
C ASN A 143 -5.68 -22.78 -1.20
N GLY A 144 -6.61 -22.04 -0.61
CA GLY A 144 -7.13 -22.29 0.74
C GLY A 144 -6.20 -21.85 1.87
N LYS A 145 -5.20 -21.01 1.59
CA LYS A 145 -4.21 -20.51 2.57
C LYS A 145 -4.43 -19.03 2.85
N MET A 146 -4.16 -18.56 4.09
CA MET A 146 -4.17 -17.13 4.45
C MET A 146 -5.51 -16.44 4.16
N LEU A 147 -6.63 -17.12 4.48
CA LEU A 147 -7.97 -16.66 4.16
C LEU A 147 -8.34 -15.36 4.89
N GLY A 148 -7.85 -15.17 6.13
CA GLY A 148 -8.09 -13.94 6.90
C GLY A 148 -7.41 -12.73 6.26
N SER A 149 -6.17 -12.91 5.81
CA SER A 149 -5.38 -11.91 5.10
C SER A 149 -6.05 -11.53 3.79
N SER A 150 -6.58 -12.50 3.05
CA SER A 150 -7.38 -12.21 1.86
C SER A 150 -8.68 -11.49 2.16
N GLN A 151 -9.33 -11.73 3.29
CA GLN A 151 -10.53 -10.97 3.66
C GLN A 151 -10.18 -9.52 3.94
N MET A 152 -9.10 -9.26 4.67
CA MET A 152 -8.62 -7.90 4.94
C MET A 152 -8.26 -7.16 3.64
N ILE A 153 -7.51 -7.81 2.74
CA ILE A 153 -7.17 -7.23 1.44
C ILE A 153 -8.41 -7.00 0.56
N LYS A 154 -9.48 -7.80 0.68
CA LYS A 154 -10.75 -7.51 -0.01
C LYS A 154 -11.42 -6.25 0.52
N PHE A 155 -11.34 -5.97 1.83
CA PHE A 155 -11.86 -4.71 2.38
C PHE A 155 -11.09 -3.53 1.81
N ILE A 156 -9.75 -3.59 1.82
CA ILE A 156 -8.87 -2.54 1.27
C ILE A 156 -9.15 -2.30 -0.22
N ASN A 157 -9.17 -3.36 -1.03
CA ASN A 157 -9.45 -3.21 -2.46
C ASN A 157 -10.88 -2.68 -2.75
N SER A 158 -11.83 -2.90 -1.85
CA SER A 158 -13.20 -2.36 -1.99
C SER A 158 -13.25 -0.86 -1.70
N SER A 159 -12.45 -0.34 -0.76
CA SER A 159 -12.29 1.10 -0.53
C SER A 159 -11.54 1.76 -1.69
N ASP A 160 -10.46 1.16 -2.19
CA ASP A 160 -9.69 1.70 -3.32
C ASP A 160 -10.54 1.87 -4.59
N PHE A 161 -11.52 0.97 -4.80
CA PHE A 161 -12.42 1.06 -5.95
C PHE A 161 -13.34 2.29 -5.89
N VAL A 162 -13.74 2.72 -4.69
CA VAL A 162 -14.55 3.93 -4.50
C VAL A 162 -13.73 5.19 -4.77
N GLN A 163 -12.46 5.22 -4.39
CA GLN A 163 -11.55 6.33 -4.70
C GLN A 163 -11.30 6.48 -6.21
N LYS A 164 -11.24 5.37 -6.96
CA LYS A 164 -10.94 5.37 -8.41
C LYS A 164 -12.10 5.84 -9.30
N CYS A 165 -13.31 5.97 -8.75
CA CYS A 165 -14.50 6.44 -9.47
C CYS A 165 -14.84 7.92 -9.21
N ALA A 166 -14.18 8.56 -8.25
CA ALA A 166 -14.34 9.98 -7.92
C ALA A 166 -13.28 10.83 -8.64
#